data_AF-A0A5B7BE84-F1
#
_entry.id   AF-A0A5B7BE84-F1
#
_cell.length_a   1.000
_cell.length_b   1.000
_cell.length_c   1.000
_cell.angle_alpha   90.00
_cell.angle_beta   90.00
_cell.angle_gamma   90.00
#
_symmetry.space_group_name_H-M   'P 1'
#
loop_
_entity.id
_entity.type
_entity.pdbx_description
1 polymer ?
#
loop_
_entity_poly.entity_id
_entity_poly.type
_entity_poly.pdbx_seq_one_letter_code
_entity_poly.pdbx_strand_id
1 'polypeptide(L)'
;MFPQPSTGTIVFKNPKNSMVRFRPCPRSITAVVFLACFLLWPLICLGIRSFPNNGDGTELGFDNLLRFAEAPDYRNGADCPASSNGELISSCDQSLVHIAMTLDSEYLRGSMAAVHSVLRHSSCPEHVFFHF
;
A
#
# COMPACT_ATOMS: atom_id res chain seq x y z
N MET A 1 28.75 -39.20 22.24
CA MET A 1 27.34 -39.38 22.63
C MET A 1 26.87 -38.06 23.25
N PHE A 2 25.97 -37.34 22.58
CA PHE A 2 25.57 -35.97 22.92
C PHE A 2 24.82 -35.88 24.26
N PRO A 3 25.09 -34.87 25.12
CA PRO A 3 24.22 -34.54 26.23
C PRO A 3 23.12 -33.55 25.81
N GLN A 4 21.94 -33.77 26.41
CA GLN A 4 20.68 -33.06 26.24
C GLN A 4 20.73 -31.61 26.80
N PRO A 5 19.87 -30.68 26.32
CA PRO A 5 19.83 -29.31 26.80
C PRO A 5 18.91 -29.18 28.02
N SER A 6 19.49 -29.11 29.22
CA SER A 6 18.76 -28.72 30.44
C SER A 6 18.79 -27.20 30.60
N THR A 7 17.64 -26.58 30.40
CA THR A 7 17.12 -25.37 31.05
C THR A 7 18.19 -24.40 31.57
N GLY A 8 18.71 -23.56 30.67
CA GLY A 8 19.73 -22.57 30.98
C GLY A 8 19.28 -21.54 32.01
N THR A 9 19.82 -21.63 33.23
CA THR A 9 19.95 -20.50 34.14
C THR A 9 21.41 -20.09 34.14
N ILE A 10 21.75 -19.00 33.45
CA ILE A 10 23.11 -18.48 33.43
C ILE A 10 23.33 -17.69 34.73
N VAL A 11 24.14 -18.22 35.64
CA VAL A 11 24.54 -17.55 36.88
C VAL A 11 25.93 -16.96 36.70
N PHE A 12 26.04 -15.65 36.47
CA PHE A 12 27.32 -14.94 36.54
C PHE A 12 27.66 -14.61 37.99
N LYS A 13 28.76 -15.18 38.50
CA LYS A 13 29.28 -14.91 39.84
C LYS A 13 30.30 -13.76 39.76
N ASN A 14 29.89 -12.55 40.16
CA ASN A 14 30.79 -11.40 40.32
C ASN A 14 31.40 -11.43 41.75
N PRO A 15 32.71 -11.18 41.93
CA PRO A 15 33.40 -11.26 43.24
C PRO A 15 33.08 -10.11 44.22
N LYS A 16 31.94 -9.44 44.09
CA LYS A 16 31.44 -8.47 45.08
C LYS A 16 29.98 -8.78 45.37
N ASN A 17 29.68 -9.08 46.64
CA ASN A 17 28.42 -9.60 47.21
C ASN A 17 27.15 -8.76 46.95
N SER A 18 26.79 -8.51 45.70
CA SER A 18 25.46 -8.00 45.37
C SER A 18 24.75 -8.99 44.46
N MET A 19 23.75 -9.65 45.03
CA MET A 19 22.83 -10.52 44.33
C MET A 19 21.98 -9.65 43.39
N VAL A 20 22.45 -9.45 42.15
CA VAL A 20 21.64 -8.83 41.10
C VAL A 20 20.63 -9.88 40.63
N ARG A 21 19.47 -9.89 41.29
CA ARG A 21 18.30 -10.64 40.86
C ARG A 21 17.73 -9.95 39.62
N PHE A 22 18.11 -10.41 38.44
CA PHE A 22 17.39 -10.05 37.21
C PHE A 22 15.97 -10.61 37.32
N ARG A 23 15.01 -9.71 37.60
CA ARG A 23 13.60 -10.05 37.53
C ARG A 23 13.28 -10.37 36.06
N PRO A 24 12.66 -11.52 35.76
CA PRO A 24 12.24 -11.82 34.40
C PRO A 24 11.28 -10.71 33.94
N CYS A 25 11.56 -10.16 32.76
CA CYS A 25 10.72 -9.16 32.10
C CYS A 25 9.24 -9.59 32.17
N PRO A 26 8.28 -8.69 32.47
CA PRO A 26 6.91 -9.10 32.71
C PRO A 26 6.33 -9.57 31.38
N ARG A 27 5.94 -10.83 31.31
CA ARG A 27 5.13 -11.41 30.23
C ARG A 27 3.90 -10.56 29.87
N SER A 28 3.46 -9.75 30.84
CA SER A 28 2.40 -8.75 30.73
C SER A 28 2.72 -7.62 29.73
N ILE A 29 3.96 -7.11 29.64
CA ILE A 29 4.28 -5.99 28.73
C ILE A 29 4.13 -6.45 27.27
N THR A 30 4.66 -7.64 26.95
CA THR A 30 4.50 -8.23 25.61
C THR A 30 3.03 -8.45 25.29
N ALA A 31 2.24 -8.99 26.22
CA ALA A 31 0.81 -9.18 26.03
C ALA A 31 0.04 -7.85 25.82
N VAL A 32 0.39 -6.80 26.56
CA VAL A 32 -0.21 -5.46 26.42
C VAL A 32 0.13 -4.83 25.07
N VAL A 33 1.39 -4.96 24.61
CA VAL A 33 1.80 -4.48 23.28
C VAL A 33 1.04 -5.23 22.19
N PHE A 34 0.95 -6.55 22.27
CA PHE A 34 0.16 -7.34 21.33
C PHE A 34 -1.32 -6.92 21.33
N LEU A 35 -1.94 -6.79 22.49
CA LEU A 35 -3.34 -6.41 22.61
C LEU A 35 -3.60 -4.98 22.10
N ALA A 36 -2.70 -4.04 22.38
CA ALA A 36 -2.75 -2.70 21.81
C ALA A 36 -2.60 -2.74 20.28
N CYS A 37 -1.67 -3.52 19.73
CA CYS A 37 -1.54 -3.71 18.29
C CYS A 37 -2.81 -4.32 17.67
N PHE A 38 -3.41 -5.32 18.29
CA PHE A 38 -4.67 -5.93 17.84
C PHE A 38 -5.85 -4.96 17.85
N LEU A 39 -5.91 -4.05 18.83
CA LEU A 39 -6.96 -3.03 18.92
C LEU A 39 -6.71 -1.84 17.97
N LEU A 40 -5.45 -1.51 17.70
CA LEU A 40 -5.06 -0.47 16.74
C LEU A 40 -5.16 -0.96 15.29
N TRP A 41 -5.01 -2.27 15.05
CA TRP A 41 -5.09 -2.90 13.72
C TRP A 41 -6.39 -2.59 12.95
N PRO A 42 -7.60 -2.78 13.52
CA PRO A 42 -8.84 -2.46 12.82
C PRO A 42 -8.96 -0.96 12.53
N LEU A 43 -8.42 -0.10 13.40
CA LEU A 43 -8.37 1.35 13.20
C LEU A 43 -7.50 1.72 11.96
N ILE A 44 -6.41 0.98 11.76
CA ILE A 44 -5.48 1.16 10.62
C ILE A 44 -6.07 0.56 9.33
N CYS A 45 -6.80 -0.56 9.41
CA CYS A 45 -7.44 -1.18 8.25
C CYS A 45 -8.60 -0.36 7.68
N LEU A 46 -9.34 0.37 8.51
CA LEU A 46 -10.44 1.23 8.07
C LEU A 46 -9.93 2.42 7.22
N GLY A 47 -8.75 2.96 7.54
CA GLY A 47 -8.15 4.08 6.79
C GLY A 47 -7.78 3.79 5.34
N ILE A 48 -7.74 2.52 4.93
CA ILE A 48 -7.40 2.11 3.55
C ILE A 48 -8.64 2.07 2.64
N ARG A 49 -9.85 1.94 3.23
CA ARG A 49 -11.12 1.81 2.49
C ARG A 49 -12.07 2.99 2.68
N SER A 50 -11.80 3.88 3.63
CA SER A 50 -12.65 5.03 3.90
C SER A 50 -12.41 6.12 2.84
N PHE A 51 -13.30 6.19 1.85
CA PHE A 51 -13.56 7.43 1.12
C PHE A 51 -14.55 8.25 1.95
N PRO A 52 -14.21 9.48 2.36
CA PRO A 52 -15.17 10.33 3.06
C PRO A 52 -16.37 10.58 2.13
N ASN A 53 -17.54 10.10 2.53
CA ASN A 53 -18.80 10.45 1.89
C ASN A 53 -19.12 11.89 2.29
N ASN A 54 -18.97 12.84 1.36
CA ASN A 54 -19.27 14.25 1.58
C ASN A 54 -20.77 14.43 1.83
N GLY A 55 -21.17 14.33 3.10
CA GLY A 55 -22.57 14.45 3.52
C GLY A 55 -22.78 14.99 4.92
N ASP A 56 -21.74 15.37 5.67
CA ASP A 56 -21.92 16.09 6.94
C ASP A 56 -20.78 17.10 7.17
N GLY A 57 -21.17 18.35 7.40
CA GLY A 57 -20.30 19.53 7.39
C GLY A 57 -19.53 19.73 8.68
N THR A 58 -18.47 18.95 8.89
CA THR A 58 -17.45 19.27 9.91
C THR A 58 -16.24 19.95 9.28
N GLU A 59 -16.27 21.29 9.24
CA GLU A 59 -15.19 22.19 8.83
C GLU A 59 -13.98 22.12 9.78
N LEU A 60 -13.19 21.05 9.71
CA LEU A 60 -11.87 20.98 10.37
C LEU A 60 -10.76 20.76 9.34
N GLY A 61 -10.48 21.74 8.48
CA GLY A 61 -9.21 21.85 7.74
C GLY A 61 -8.73 20.61 6.96
N PHE A 62 -9.63 19.66 6.62
CA PHE A 62 -9.30 18.41 5.93
C PHE A 62 -9.10 18.62 4.42
N ASP A 63 -9.46 19.78 3.87
CA ASP A 63 -9.41 20.07 2.44
C ASP A 63 -7.99 19.96 1.85
N ASN A 64 -6.95 20.24 2.65
CA ASN A 64 -5.56 20.06 2.24
C ASN A 64 -5.04 18.63 2.44
N LEU A 65 -5.68 17.82 3.31
CA LEU A 65 -5.31 16.43 3.55
C LEU A 65 -5.93 15.48 2.49
N LEU A 66 -7.04 15.88 1.87
CA LEU A 66 -7.79 15.12 0.88
C LEU A 66 -7.39 15.43 -0.58
N ARG A 67 -6.35 16.25 -0.78
CA ARG A 67 -5.92 16.60 -2.13
C ARG A 67 -5.27 15.39 -2.82
N PHE A 68 -5.93 14.85 -3.83
CA PHE A 68 -5.34 13.83 -4.69
C PHE A 68 -4.10 14.40 -5.38
N ALA A 69 -3.01 13.63 -5.35
CA ALA A 69 -1.84 13.93 -6.13
C ALA A 69 -2.11 13.53 -7.57
N GLU A 70 -2.07 14.52 -8.47
CA GLU A 70 -2.21 14.28 -9.90
C GLU A 70 -1.05 13.40 -10.40
N ALA A 71 -1.36 12.47 -11.30
CA ALA A 71 -0.34 11.64 -11.94
C ALA A 71 0.55 12.49 -12.87
N PRO A 72 1.80 12.07 -13.13
CA PRO A 72 2.61 12.72 -14.15
C PRO A 72 1.99 12.52 -15.54
N ASP A 73 2.32 13.42 -16.48
CA ASP A 73 1.97 13.26 -17.89
C ASP A 73 2.77 12.09 -18.50
N TYR A 74 2.08 11.14 -19.16
CA TYR A 74 2.71 10.00 -19.81
C TYR A 74 2.72 10.21 -21.31
N ARG A 75 3.92 10.13 -21.91
CA ARG A 75 4.10 10.35 -23.34
C ARG A 75 4.66 9.13 -24.03
N ASN A 76 4.34 9.02 -25.32
CA ASN A 76 4.86 7.99 -26.19
C ASN A 76 6.40 8.02 -26.27
N GLY A 77 7.00 6.83 -26.30
CA GLY A 77 8.41 6.64 -26.64
C GLY A 77 8.69 6.90 -28.13
N ALA A 78 9.98 6.98 -28.49
CA ALA A 78 10.39 7.27 -29.86
C ALA A 78 9.99 6.19 -30.89
N ASP A 79 9.78 4.96 -30.43
CA ASP A 79 9.46 3.79 -31.28
C ASP A 79 7.95 3.57 -31.49
N CYS A 80 7.11 4.50 -31.02
CA CYS A 80 5.66 4.36 -31.19
C CYS A 80 5.24 4.62 -32.65
N PRO A 81 4.35 3.78 -33.21
CA PRO A 81 3.83 4.02 -34.54
C PRO A 81 3.12 5.36 -34.55
N ALA A 82 3.55 6.29 -35.42
CA ALA A 82 2.88 7.56 -35.57
C ALA A 82 1.45 7.30 -36.06
N SER A 83 0.45 7.85 -35.37
CA SER A 83 -0.91 7.92 -35.88
C SER A 83 -0.88 8.73 -37.17
N SER A 84 -0.81 8.04 -38.31
CA SER A 84 -0.63 8.67 -39.61
C SER A 84 -1.90 9.43 -39.97
N ASN A 85 -1.85 10.75 -39.75
CA ASN A 85 -2.61 11.79 -40.44
C ASN A 85 -3.99 11.35 -41.00
N GLY A 86 -5.01 11.35 -40.14
CA GLY A 86 -6.41 11.44 -40.57
C GLY A 86 -7.09 10.14 -40.98
N GLU A 87 -6.51 8.98 -40.74
CA GLU A 87 -7.24 7.71 -40.83
C GLU A 87 -8.14 7.58 -39.59
N LEU A 88 -9.46 7.38 -39.82
CA LEU A 88 -10.44 7.15 -38.77
C LEU A 88 -9.94 6.00 -37.89
N ILE A 89 -9.55 6.32 -36.66
CA ILE A 89 -9.16 5.36 -35.62
C ILE A 89 -10.34 4.42 -35.42
N SER A 90 -10.32 3.31 -36.14
CA SER A 90 -11.31 2.25 -36.05
C SER A 90 -10.93 1.38 -34.88
N SER A 91 -11.92 0.90 -34.12
CA SER A 91 -11.71 -0.05 -33.01
C SER A 91 -10.98 -1.33 -33.42
N CYS A 92 -10.84 -1.59 -34.73
CA CYS A 92 -10.11 -2.73 -35.28
C CYS A 92 -8.63 -2.44 -35.60
N ASP A 93 -8.10 -1.27 -35.29
CA ASP A 93 -6.66 -1.02 -35.47
C ASP A 93 -5.86 -1.84 -34.45
N GLN A 94 -4.92 -2.63 -34.96
CA GLN A 94 -4.11 -3.57 -34.20
C GLN A 94 -3.05 -2.86 -33.34
N SER A 95 -2.89 -1.56 -33.52
CA SER A 95 -1.99 -0.70 -32.75
C SER A 95 -2.57 -0.19 -31.42
N LEU A 96 -3.89 -0.37 -31.20
CA LEU A 96 -4.61 0.14 -30.03
C LEU A 96 -4.85 -0.94 -28.98
N VAL A 97 -4.75 -0.56 -27.70
CA VAL A 97 -5.01 -1.47 -26.58
C VAL A 97 -6.20 -0.96 -25.79
N HIS A 98 -7.28 -1.74 -25.77
CA HIS A 98 -8.48 -1.43 -25.01
C HIS A 98 -8.50 -2.26 -23.72
N ILE A 99 -8.62 -1.60 -22.58
CA ILE A 99 -8.65 -2.23 -21.25
C ILE A 99 -9.99 -1.91 -20.63
N ALA A 100 -10.82 -2.93 -20.39
CA ALA A 100 -12.02 -2.80 -19.58
C ALA A 100 -11.68 -3.16 -18.13
N MET A 101 -11.96 -2.27 -17.19
CA MET A 101 -11.75 -2.51 -15.76
C MET A 101 -12.90 -1.94 -14.93
N THR A 102 -13.25 -2.56 -13.82
CA THR A 102 -14.33 -2.08 -12.95
C THR A 102 -13.84 -0.93 -12.05
N LEU A 103 -14.69 0.07 -11.84
CA LEU A 103 -14.39 1.24 -11.01
C LEU A 103 -15.35 1.33 -9.81
N ASP A 104 -15.05 0.54 -8.78
CA ASP A 104 -15.82 0.50 -7.53
C ASP A 104 -15.20 1.39 -6.44
N SER A 105 -16.04 2.06 -5.64
CA SER A 105 -15.60 2.97 -4.57
C SER A 105 -14.62 2.29 -3.59
N GLU A 106 -14.87 1.04 -3.20
CA GLU A 106 -14.01 0.29 -2.29
C GLU A 106 -12.63 -0.05 -2.88
N TYR A 107 -12.51 -0.03 -4.21
CA TYR A 107 -11.32 -0.42 -4.95
C TYR A 107 -10.67 0.72 -5.73
N LEU A 108 -11.22 1.94 -5.71
CA LEU A 108 -10.72 3.10 -6.45
C LEU A 108 -9.21 3.32 -6.29
N ARG A 109 -8.69 3.22 -5.07
CA ARG A 109 -7.25 3.39 -4.82
C ARG A 109 -6.42 2.33 -5.54
N GLY A 110 -6.89 1.08 -5.56
CA GLY A 110 -6.23 -0.02 -6.27
C GLY A 110 -6.39 0.10 -7.78
N SER A 111 -7.59 0.42 -8.25
CA SER A 111 -7.91 0.63 -9.66
C SER A 111 -7.09 1.76 -10.27
N MET A 112 -6.98 2.92 -9.61
CA MET A 112 -6.15 4.03 -10.08
C MET A 112 -4.65 3.70 -10.04
N ALA A 113 -4.19 2.93 -9.05
CA ALA A 113 -2.81 2.44 -9.03
C ALA A 113 -2.54 1.47 -10.20
N ALA A 114 -3.52 0.65 -10.59
CA ALA A 114 -3.41 -0.22 -11.75
C ALA A 114 -3.33 0.59 -13.06
N VAL A 115 -4.19 1.59 -13.25
CA VAL A 115 -4.13 2.52 -14.40
C VAL A 115 -2.74 3.17 -14.50
N HIS A 116 -2.25 3.73 -13.39
CA HIS A 116 -0.93 4.35 -13.35
C HIS A 116 0.20 3.33 -13.60
N SER A 117 0.06 2.09 -13.15
CA SER A 117 1.03 1.03 -13.43
C SER A 117 1.08 0.70 -14.92
N VAL A 118 -0.07 0.59 -15.57
CA VAL A 118 -0.15 0.34 -17.02
C VAL A 118 0.52 1.48 -17.79
N LEU A 119 0.14 2.73 -17.54
CA LEU A 119 0.69 3.89 -18.25
C LEU A 119 2.20 4.06 -18.05
N ARG A 120 2.69 3.77 -16.83
CA ARG A 120 4.13 3.88 -16.52
C ARG A 120 5.00 2.82 -17.19
N HIS A 121 4.43 1.65 -17.48
CA HIS A 121 5.18 0.52 -18.05
C HIS A 121 4.85 0.25 -19.52
N SER A 122 3.92 1.01 -20.12
CA SER A 122 3.67 1.00 -21.55
C SER A 122 4.69 1.86 -22.29
N SER A 123 5.19 1.38 -23.44
CA SER A 123 6.01 2.19 -24.34
C SER A 123 5.22 3.29 -25.05
N CYS A 124 3.93 3.06 -25.30
CA CYS A 124 3.02 3.97 -26.01
C CYS A 124 1.71 4.20 -25.21
N PRO A 125 1.75 4.97 -24.12
CA PRO A 125 0.59 5.22 -23.25
C PRO A 125 -0.57 5.91 -23.97
N GLU A 126 -0.34 6.68 -25.04
CA GLU A 126 -1.39 7.40 -25.77
C GLU A 126 -2.27 6.46 -26.63
N HIS A 127 -1.85 5.19 -26.82
CA HIS A 127 -2.60 4.18 -27.57
C HIS A 127 -3.41 3.23 -26.67
N VAL A 128 -3.42 3.50 -25.36
CA VAL A 128 -4.16 2.70 -24.36
C VAL A 128 -5.47 3.41 -24.00
N PHE A 129 -6.59 2.71 -24.20
CA PHE A 129 -7.93 3.23 -23.90
C PHE A 129 -8.58 2.43 -22.77
N PHE A 130 -8.92 3.12 -21.69
CA PHE A 130 -9.63 2.52 -20.56
C PHE A 130 -11.14 2.66 -20.73
N HIS A 131 -11.85 1.58 -20.44
CA HIS A 131 -13.30 1.51 -20.35
C HIS A 131 -13.65 1.12 -18.91
N PHE A 132 -14.60 1.82 -18.30
CA PHE A 132 -15.03 1.62 -16.92
C PHE A 132 -16.52 1.29 -16.85
#